data_AF-A0A9N9ETQ9-F1
#
_entry.id   AF-A0A9N9ETQ9-F1
#
_cell.length_a   1.000
_cell.length_b   1.000
_cell.length_c   1.000
_cell.angle_alpha   90.00
_cell.angle_beta   90.00
_cell.angle_gamma   90.00
#
_symmetry.space_group_name_H-M   'P 1'
#
loop_
_entity.id
_entity.type
_entity.pdbx_description
1 polymer ?
#
loop_
_entity_poly.entity_id
_entity_poly.type
_entity_poly.pdbx_seq_one_letter_code
_entity_poly.pdbx_strand_id
1 'polypeptide(L)'
;PKKVTELLICLFALIISPKSYSTRSNTCVSLIPDCLLEVFSYLKDDRRTLVSCMRVNRLWCSLIAPILWSAPFKRYSLKYTPKVINTYVSLLSVKNKKFLKSLGLMIPLHTASPLLYYPKYLEVFNIVNYTVAMKDWVRNNFYFANKGWHISRAQKTLDSMMMDLIINHSSSLKKFKYVNNSEFSRADFLEKLCYSDLSLINTLEFLGHGYSNEMYFTTLPKLFRQMSKTTRNIKHLSFYFPETSVDSKLFQRPNSLMYHNQSVKDPTELDLSVAELIRSQNSLKSFCTNEFWMQCSTDLIFSSLLSHSNSLEFIKFFTLIHFDQTFFHYMKQINSLRTLEFKQFPSSSNLSQLIVPQNYLPQVQNVHCDERDVFKQVNTILRLVDHSLKKFYFRDANSVIFSTIELYCPNITHLHVSLKDESIASSLNVIRKLPLISLYLDTIYYHSRSIEFLLPSTLQYFGLGGSVYQYDIEQILVNAYLPNLSTMEILNLYNTNESIRKIFIKFSERFNHRLKELKLGKSLLREFISLDKKELWNTRSFKISEVRFFKYGVYEDIFGYPFYKSSEG
;
A
#
# COMPACT_ATOMS: atom_id res chain seq x y z
N PRO A 1 -8.78 2.91 -22.25
CA PRO A 1 -8.58 1.44 -22.11
C PRO A 1 -9.12 0.64 -23.32
N LYS A 2 -10.42 0.68 -23.63
CA LYS A 2 -11.01 -0.12 -24.72
C LYS A 2 -10.40 0.12 -26.11
N LYS A 3 -10.16 1.39 -26.49
CA LYS A 3 -9.55 1.73 -27.80
C LYS A 3 -8.14 1.16 -28.02
N VAL A 4 -7.32 1.08 -26.96
CA VAL A 4 -5.98 0.46 -27.04
C VAL A 4 -6.09 -1.06 -27.13
N THR A 5 -7.04 -1.66 -26.42
CA THR A 5 -7.31 -3.10 -26.52
C THR A 5 -7.80 -3.47 -27.92
N GLU A 6 -8.68 -2.68 -28.53
CA GLU A 6 -9.13 -2.88 -29.92
C GLU A 6 -7.99 -2.71 -30.93
N LEU A 7 -7.15 -1.67 -30.79
CA LEU A 7 -5.97 -1.48 -31.64
C LEU A 7 -4.96 -2.63 -31.50
N LEU A 8 -4.70 -3.10 -30.27
CA LEU A 8 -3.82 -4.24 -30.03
C LEU A 8 -4.44 -5.56 -30.54
N ILE A 9 -5.76 -5.74 -30.42
CA ILE A 9 -6.46 -6.88 -31.00
C ILE A 9 -6.38 -6.82 -32.53
N CYS A 10 -6.55 -5.66 -33.17
CA CYS A 10 -6.36 -5.49 -34.61
C CYS A 10 -4.91 -5.76 -35.03
N LEU A 11 -3.92 -5.27 -34.28
CA LEU A 11 -2.50 -5.53 -34.53
C LEU A 11 -2.19 -7.03 -34.38
N PHE A 12 -2.67 -7.67 -33.33
CA PHE A 12 -2.51 -9.10 -33.09
C PHE A 12 -3.28 -9.95 -34.11
N ALA A 13 -4.47 -9.53 -34.55
CA ALA A 13 -5.22 -10.19 -35.62
C ALA A 13 -4.50 -10.11 -36.97
N LEU A 14 -3.84 -8.98 -37.27
CA LEU A 14 -3.00 -8.83 -38.47
C LEU A 14 -1.75 -9.71 -38.42
N ILE A 15 -1.19 -9.96 -37.23
CA ILE A 15 0.00 -10.82 -37.04
C ILE A 15 -0.36 -12.32 -37.00
N ILE A 16 -1.53 -12.68 -36.47
CA ILE A 16 -1.96 -14.06 -36.21
C ILE A 16 -2.83 -14.63 -37.34
N SER A 17 -3.34 -13.81 -38.27
CA SER A 17 -4.19 -14.29 -39.37
C SER A 17 -3.50 -15.39 -40.18
N PRO A 18 -4.08 -16.61 -40.26
CA PRO A 18 -3.52 -17.68 -41.06
C PRO A 18 -3.62 -17.29 -42.53
N LYS A 19 -2.49 -17.41 -43.25
CA LYS A 19 -2.45 -17.30 -44.71
C LYS A 19 -3.40 -18.34 -45.30
N SER A 20 -4.61 -17.94 -45.65
CA SER A 20 -5.40 -18.64 -46.66
C SER A 20 -5.40 -17.76 -47.91
N TYR A 21 -4.73 -18.28 -48.94
CA TYR A 21 -4.69 -17.82 -50.33
C TYR A 21 -4.04 -16.45 -50.60
N SER A 22 -2.77 -16.48 -51.00
CA SER A 22 -2.30 -15.89 -52.27
C SER A 22 -0.78 -15.90 -52.31
N THR A 23 -0.25 -16.53 -53.35
CA THR A 23 1.16 -16.52 -53.73
C THR A 23 1.54 -15.13 -54.23
N ARG A 24 2.18 -14.29 -53.38
CA ARG A 24 3.18 -13.28 -53.79
C ARG A 24 3.83 -12.57 -52.59
N SER A 25 5.15 -12.43 -52.70
CA SER A 25 6.11 -11.67 -51.86
C SER A 25 6.06 -11.89 -50.34
N ASN A 26 7.03 -12.67 -49.87
CA ASN A 26 7.43 -12.80 -48.46
C ASN A 26 8.03 -11.50 -47.94
N THR A 27 7.25 -10.72 -47.20
CA THR A 27 7.76 -9.91 -46.09
C THR A 27 6.79 -10.05 -44.94
N CYS A 28 6.99 -11.10 -44.13
CA CYS A 28 6.37 -11.16 -42.81
C CYS A 28 6.91 -9.96 -42.03
N VAL A 29 6.07 -8.99 -41.70
CA VAL A 29 6.45 -7.91 -40.78
C VAL A 29 6.59 -8.54 -39.40
N SER A 30 7.76 -9.12 -39.14
CA SER A 30 8.13 -9.55 -37.81
C SER A 30 8.43 -8.28 -37.02
N LEU A 31 7.52 -7.91 -36.11
CA LEU A 31 7.86 -6.91 -35.10
C LEU A 31 9.13 -7.37 -34.39
N ILE A 32 10.13 -6.49 -34.34
CA ILE A 32 11.38 -6.73 -33.64
C ILE A 32 11.05 -6.96 -32.16
N PRO A 33 11.76 -7.86 -31.44
CA PRO A 33 11.47 -8.17 -30.04
C PRO A 33 11.26 -6.95 -29.14
N ASP A 34 11.98 -5.84 -29.39
CA ASP A 34 11.86 -4.59 -28.62
C ASP A 34 10.47 -3.95 -28.74
N CYS A 35 9.89 -3.93 -29.95
CA CYS A 35 8.53 -3.42 -30.15
C CYS A 35 7.50 -4.31 -29.45
N LEU A 36 7.69 -5.63 -29.48
CA LEU A 36 6.81 -6.58 -28.78
C LEU A 36 6.92 -6.43 -27.26
N LEU A 37 8.13 -6.28 -26.73
CA LEU A 37 8.36 -6.03 -25.31
C LEU A 37 7.66 -4.77 -24.85
N GLU A 38 7.76 -3.69 -25.61
CA GLU A 38 7.07 -2.43 -25.29
C GLU A 38 5.55 -2.63 -25.27
N VAL A 39 4.98 -3.29 -26.28
CA VAL A 39 3.56 -3.65 -26.32
C VAL A 39 3.14 -4.48 -25.10
N PHE A 40 3.91 -5.51 -24.73
CA PHE A 40 3.59 -6.35 -23.57
C PHE A 40 3.78 -5.62 -22.24
N SER A 41 4.69 -4.64 -22.18
CA SER A 41 4.90 -3.80 -20.99
C SER A 41 3.65 -2.97 -20.66
N TYR A 42 2.97 -2.43 -21.68
CA TYR A 42 1.68 -1.76 -21.53
C TYR A 42 0.57 -2.69 -21.03
N LEU A 43 0.70 -3.99 -21.27
CA LEU A 43 -0.25 -5.02 -20.84
C LEU A 43 0.10 -5.66 -19.48
N LYS A 44 1.13 -5.20 -18.76
CA LYS A 44 1.62 -5.82 -17.50
C LYS A 44 0.54 -6.07 -16.44
N ASP A 45 -0.48 -5.21 -16.37
CA ASP A 45 -1.59 -5.35 -15.42
C ASP A 45 -2.79 -6.15 -15.99
N ASP A 46 -2.82 -6.41 -17.30
CA ASP A 46 -3.77 -7.32 -17.97
C ASP A 46 -3.17 -8.72 -18.16
N ARG A 47 -3.06 -9.42 -17.03
CA ARG A 47 -2.51 -10.79 -17.00
C ARG A 47 -3.27 -11.76 -17.91
N ARG A 48 -4.58 -11.56 -18.11
CA ARG A 48 -5.39 -12.47 -18.94
C ARG A 48 -4.95 -12.39 -20.39
N THR A 49 -4.83 -11.17 -20.91
CA THR A 49 -4.35 -10.93 -22.27
C THR A 49 -2.93 -11.44 -22.45
N LEU A 50 -2.03 -11.14 -21.51
CA LEU A 50 -0.65 -11.64 -21.56
C LEU A 50 -0.56 -13.17 -21.60
N VAL A 51 -1.35 -13.89 -20.80
CA VAL A 51 -1.39 -15.37 -20.83
C VAL A 51 -1.88 -15.89 -22.18
N SER A 52 -2.84 -15.22 -22.83
CA SER A 52 -3.27 -15.57 -24.18
C SER A 52 -2.15 -15.33 -25.21
N CYS A 53 -1.50 -14.17 -25.17
CA CYS A 53 -0.38 -13.82 -26.04
C CYS A 53 0.82 -14.78 -25.88
N MET A 54 1.10 -15.23 -24.66
CA MET A 54 2.18 -16.18 -24.36
C MET A 54 2.05 -17.50 -25.14
N ARG A 55 0.83 -17.86 -25.58
CA ARG A 55 0.55 -19.11 -26.30
C ARG A 55 0.71 -19.00 -27.82
N VAL A 56 1.00 -17.81 -28.34
CA VAL A 56 1.09 -17.55 -29.79
C VAL A 56 2.32 -18.23 -30.39
N ASN A 57 3.52 -17.97 -29.87
CA ASN A 57 4.76 -18.63 -30.29
C ASN A 57 5.85 -18.57 -29.20
N ARG A 58 6.97 -19.25 -29.42
CA ARG A 58 8.09 -19.32 -28.45
C ARG A 58 8.71 -17.95 -28.15
N LEU A 59 8.83 -17.07 -29.14
CA LEU A 59 9.36 -15.71 -28.95
C LEU A 59 8.48 -14.94 -27.97
N TRP A 60 7.18 -14.86 -28.23
CA TRP A 60 6.23 -14.17 -27.36
C TRP A 60 6.20 -14.79 -25.97
N CYS A 61 6.25 -16.11 -25.87
CA CYS A 61 6.37 -16.79 -24.59
C CYS A 61 7.61 -16.32 -23.81
N SER A 62 8.76 -16.21 -24.46
CA SER A 62 10.02 -15.80 -23.84
C SER A 62 10.03 -14.33 -23.39
N LEU A 63 9.36 -13.43 -24.13
CA LEU A 63 9.25 -12.01 -23.81
C LEU A 63 8.22 -11.75 -22.70
N ILE A 64 7.10 -12.49 -22.71
CA ILE A 64 6.00 -12.31 -21.77
C ILE A 64 6.28 -12.98 -20.42
N ALA A 65 7.00 -14.10 -20.40
CA ALA A 65 7.27 -14.83 -19.16
C ALA A 65 7.93 -13.97 -18.08
N PRO A 66 9.00 -13.17 -18.36
CA PRO A 66 9.56 -12.23 -17.40
C PRO A 66 8.54 -11.22 -16.87
N ILE A 67 7.69 -10.67 -17.75
CA ILE A 67 6.66 -9.69 -17.37
C ILE A 67 5.63 -10.33 -16.44
N LEU A 68 5.10 -11.50 -16.80
CA LEU A 68 4.12 -12.22 -15.99
C LEU A 68 4.69 -12.71 -14.66
N TRP A 69 5.92 -13.24 -14.66
CA TRP A 69 6.56 -13.83 -13.48
C TRP A 69 7.40 -12.85 -12.67
N SER A 70 7.46 -11.57 -13.05
CA SER A 70 8.03 -10.50 -12.22
C SER A 70 7.37 -10.40 -10.84
N ALA A 71 6.06 -10.63 -10.76
CA ALA A 71 5.30 -10.48 -9.51
C ALA A 71 4.14 -11.49 -9.42
N PRO A 72 4.41 -12.81 -9.38
CA PRO A 72 3.39 -13.85 -9.50
C PRO A 72 2.50 -13.94 -8.25
N PHE A 73 2.96 -13.40 -7.12
CA PHE A 73 2.23 -13.28 -5.86
C PHE A 73 1.83 -11.83 -5.52
N LYS A 74 1.80 -10.92 -6.51
CA LYS A 74 1.41 -9.49 -6.28
C LYS A 74 -0.01 -9.34 -5.72
N ARG A 75 -0.93 -10.20 -6.16
CA ARG A 75 -2.32 -10.25 -5.70
C ARG A 75 -2.74 -11.70 -5.57
N TYR A 76 -3.45 -12.01 -4.49
CA TYR A 76 -4.12 -13.29 -4.36
C TYR A 76 -5.27 -13.41 -5.36
N SER A 77 -5.39 -14.56 -6.01
CA SER A 77 -6.48 -14.88 -6.93
C SER A 77 -6.76 -16.38 -6.92
N LEU A 78 -8.00 -16.74 -6.56
CA LEU A 78 -8.49 -18.12 -6.56
C LEU A 78 -8.26 -18.85 -7.91
N LYS A 79 -8.27 -18.12 -9.04
CA LYS A 79 -8.10 -18.71 -10.38
C LYS A 79 -6.65 -18.82 -10.82
N TYR A 80 -5.80 -17.89 -10.40
CA TYR A 80 -4.44 -17.74 -10.93
C TYR A 80 -3.38 -18.28 -9.98
N THR A 81 -3.46 -17.97 -8.69
CA THR A 81 -2.36 -18.29 -7.76
C THR A 81 -2.15 -19.80 -7.57
N PRO A 82 -3.18 -20.67 -7.59
CA PRO A 82 -2.97 -22.12 -7.62
C PRO A 82 -2.14 -22.61 -8.82
N LYS A 83 -2.27 -21.97 -9.99
CA LYS A 83 -1.48 -22.32 -11.19
C LYS A 83 -0.02 -21.93 -11.05
N VAL A 84 0.26 -20.81 -10.37
CA VAL A 84 1.63 -20.43 -10.01
C VAL A 84 2.24 -21.50 -9.12
N ILE A 85 1.54 -21.90 -8.04
CA ILE A 85 2.05 -22.93 -7.12
C ILE A 85 2.30 -24.24 -7.87
N ASN A 86 1.37 -24.69 -8.72
CA ASN A 86 1.56 -25.86 -9.57
C ASN A 86 2.83 -25.77 -10.44
N THR A 87 3.13 -24.58 -10.96
CA THR A 87 4.33 -24.35 -11.78
C THR A 87 5.60 -24.54 -10.94
N TYR A 88 5.66 -24.00 -9.72
CA TYR A 88 6.81 -24.22 -8.85
C TYR A 88 6.88 -25.67 -8.34
N VAL A 89 5.75 -26.30 -7.99
CA VAL A 89 5.71 -27.72 -7.63
C VAL A 89 6.22 -28.59 -8.78
N SER A 90 5.94 -28.22 -10.04
CA SER A 90 6.45 -28.93 -11.22
C SER A 90 7.98 -28.90 -11.33
N LEU A 91 8.64 -27.87 -10.77
CA LEU A 91 10.09 -27.71 -10.73
C LEU A 91 10.76 -28.54 -9.62
N LEU A 92 9.99 -29.09 -8.67
CA LEU A 92 10.55 -29.93 -7.62
C LEU A 92 11.08 -31.25 -8.19
N SER A 93 12.15 -31.76 -7.56
CA SER A 93 12.72 -33.06 -7.89
C SER A 93 11.69 -34.19 -7.69
N VAL A 94 11.83 -35.29 -8.44
CA VAL A 94 10.96 -36.46 -8.29
C VAL A 94 10.99 -36.99 -6.85
N LYS A 95 12.15 -36.93 -6.18
CA LYS A 95 12.30 -37.28 -4.76
C LYS A 95 11.42 -36.41 -3.86
N ASN A 96 11.46 -35.09 -4.04
CA ASN A 96 10.65 -34.14 -3.27
C ASN A 96 9.15 -34.34 -3.53
N LYS A 97 8.75 -34.57 -4.80
CA LYS A 97 7.36 -34.87 -5.15
C LYS A 97 6.85 -36.16 -4.50
N LYS A 98 7.66 -37.24 -4.51
CA LYS A 98 7.34 -38.50 -3.81
C LYS A 98 7.18 -38.28 -2.31
N PHE A 99 8.06 -37.49 -1.69
CA PHE A 99 7.98 -37.16 -0.27
C PHE A 99 6.70 -36.38 0.07
N LEU A 100 6.38 -35.33 -0.68
CA LEU A 100 5.14 -34.56 -0.49
C LEU A 100 3.89 -35.45 -0.67
N LYS A 101 3.91 -36.38 -1.63
CA LYS A 101 2.83 -37.37 -1.82
C LYS A 101 2.69 -38.31 -0.61
N SER A 102 3.80 -38.75 -0.02
CA SER A 102 3.79 -39.55 1.23
C SER A 102 3.21 -38.78 2.43
N LEU A 103 3.25 -37.45 2.39
CA LEU A 103 2.62 -36.58 3.39
C LEU A 103 1.13 -36.33 3.12
N GLY A 104 0.55 -36.90 2.06
CA GLY A 104 -0.88 -36.78 1.73
C GLY A 104 -1.24 -35.73 0.67
N LEU A 105 -0.24 -35.09 0.03
CA LEU A 105 -0.49 -34.13 -1.06
C LEU A 105 -0.70 -34.84 -2.41
N MET A 106 -1.78 -34.49 -3.10
CA MET A 106 -2.12 -34.97 -4.43
C MET A 106 -1.29 -34.25 -5.49
N ILE A 107 -0.04 -34.68 -5.68
CA ILE A 107 0.90 -34.09 -6.64
C ILE A 107 1.21 -35.09 -7.77
N PRO A 108 1.14 -34.68 -9.05
CA PRO A 108 1.58 -35.52 -10.16
C PRO A 108 3.09 -35.76 -10.09
N LEU A 109 3.52 -37.03 -10.13
CA LEU A 109 4.94 -37.40 -10.09
C LEU A 109 5.67 -37.06 -11.40
N HIS A 110 4.95 -37.15 -12.52
CA HIS A 110 5.45 -36.87 -13.86
C HIS A 110 4.72 -35.65 -14.41
N THR A 111 5.31 -34.46 -14.19
CA THR A 111 4.89 -33.24 -14.89
C THR A 111 5.92 -32.91 -15.95
N ALA A 112 5.48 -32.49 -17.14
CA ALA A 112 6.37 -31.93 -18.14
C ALA A 112 7.16 -30.76 -17.52
N SER A 113 8.48 -30.75 -17.72
CA SER A 113 9.31 -29.64 -17.29
C SER A 113 8.84 -28.35 -17.94
N PRO A 114 8.69 -27.25 -17.18
CA PRO A 114 8.29 -25.98 -17.78
C PRO A 114 9.33 -25.53 -18.80
N LEU A 115 8.87 -24.91 -19.90
CA LEU A 115 9.71 -24.40 -20.98
C LEU A 115 10.80 -23.44 -20.48
N LEU A 116 10.47 -22.69 -19.43
CA LEU A 116 11.33 -21.68 -18.83
C LEU A 116 11.44 -21.95 -17.34
N TYR A 117 12.63 -21.68 -16.80
CA TYR A 117 12.82 -21.70 -15.36
C TYR A 117 12.28 -20.38 -14.77
N TYR A 118 11.01 -20.38 -14.41
CA TYR A 118 10.28 -19.18 -13.99
C TYR A 118 10.77 -18.49 -12.70
N PRO A 119 11.30 -19.19 -11.67
CA PRO A 119 11.73 -18.52 -10.44
C PRO A 119 12.77 -17.41 -10.64
N LYS A 120 13.61 -17.51 -11.68
CA LYS A 120 14.63 -16.49 -12.01
C LYS A 120 14.08 -15.15 -12.47
N TYR A 121 12.79 -15.08 -12.76
CA TYR A 121 12.13 -13.83 -13.18
C TYR A 121 11.45 -13.12 -12.00
N LEU A 122 11.54 -13.65 -10.78
CA LEU A 122 10.85 -13.09 -9.62
C LEU A 122 11.50 -11.75 -9.20
N GLU A 123 10.81 -10.64 -9.45
CA GLU A 123 11.26 -9.30 -9.08
C GLU A 123 10.54 -8.75 -7.84
N VAL A 124 9.33 -9.22 -7.55
CA VAL A 124 8.50 -8.77 -6.42
C VAL A 124 8.00 -9.97 -5.65
N PHE A 125 8.50 -10.12 -4.42
CA PHE A 125 8.08 -11.18 -3.53
C PHE A 125 7.35 -10.63 -2.31
N ASN A 126 6.04 -10.91 -2.25
CA ASN A 126 5.17 -10.58 -1.12
C ASN A 126 4.77 -11.88 -0.43
N ILE A 127 5.30 -12.09 0.77
CA ILE A 127 5.14 -13.36 1.47
C ILE A 127 3.72 -13.58 2.00
N VAL A 128 2.94 -12.53 2.22
CA VAL A 128 1.55 -12.63 2.71
C VAL A 128 0.67 -13.30 1.67
N ASN A 129 0.65 -12.75 0.46
CA ASN A 129 -0.16 -13.28 -0.64
C ASN A 129 0.27 -14.69 -1.02
N TYR A 130 1.58 -14.95 -0.99
CA TYR A 130 2.13 -16.28 -1.19
C TYR A 130 1.65 -17.25 -0.09
N THR A 131 1.69 -16.85 1.20
CA THR A 131 1.27 -17.70 2.33
C THR A 131 -0.21 -18.05 2.23
N VAL A 132 -1.07 -17.08 1.92
CA VAL A 132 -2.51 -17.30 1.71
C VAL A 132 -2.73 -18.30 0.56
N ALA A 133 -2.06 -18.07 -0.57
CA ALA A 133 -2.17 -18.97 -1.71
C ALA A 133 -1.66 -20.38 -1.42
N MET A 134 -0.57 -20.50 -0.67
CA MET A 134 -0.01 -21.78 -0.27
C MET A 134 -0.97 -22.56 0.62
N LYS A 135 -1.55 -21.90 1.64
CA LYS A 135 -2.58 -22.49 2.51
C LYS A 135 -3.75 -23.03 1.70
N ASP A 136 -4.30 -22.21 0.81
CA ASP A 136 -5.45 -22.60 0.00
C ASP A 136 -5.11 -23.72 -0.99
N TRP A 137 -3.93 -23.67 -1.60
CA TRP A 137 -3.49 -24.72 -2.52
C TRP A 137 -3.31 -26.04 -1.78
N VAL A 138 -2.65 -26.05 -0.61
CA VAL A 138 -2.49 -27.26 0.20
C VAL A 138 -3.85 -27.82 0.59
N ARG A 139 -4.75 -26.99 1.13
CA ARG A 139 -6.10 -27.43 1.54
C ARG A 139 -6.88 -28.09 0.40
N ASN A 140 -6.77 -27.57 -0.82
CA ASN A 140 -7.47 -28.10 -1.98
C ASN A 140 -6.81 -29.33 -2.63
N ASN A 141 -5.54 -29.59 -2.30
CA ASN A 141 -4.76 -30.70 -2.87
C ASN A 141 -4.36 -31.73 -1.79
N PHE A 142 -4.94 -31.68 -0.61
CA PHE A 142 -4.69 -32.63 0.46
C PHE A 142 -5.76 -33.72 0.50
N TYR A 143 -5.36 -34.98 0.70
CA TYR A 143 -6.31 -36.09 0.82
C TYR A 143 -7.02 -36.07 2.19
N PHE A 144 -8.36 -36.00 2.18
CA PHE A 144 -9.19 -35.73 3.37
C PHE A 144 -9.26 -36.84 4.44
N ALA A 145 -8.63 -38.00 4.22
CA ALA A 145 -8.86 -39.17 5.07
C ALA A 145 -8.11 -39.18 6.42
N ASN A 146 -7.30 -38.17 6.79
CA ASN A 146 -6.63 -38.15 8.10
C ASN A 146 -6.31 -36.74 8.66
N LYS A 147 -6.35 -36.65 10.01
CA LYS A 147 -6.36 -35.47 10.90
C LYS A 147 -5.43 -34.29 10.53
N GLY A 148 -5.82 -33.08 10.99
CA GLY A 148 -5.18 -31.79 10.67
C GLY A 148 -3.67 -31.62 10.96
N TRP A 149 -3.03 -32.51 11.75
CA TRP A 149 -1.57 -32.49 11.96
C TRP A 149 -0.77 -32.81 10.68
N HIS A 150 -1.31 -33.65 9.79
CA HIS A 150 -0.62 -34.00 8.54
C HIS A 150 -0.61 -32.84 7.54
N ILE A 151 -1.66 -32.02 7.53
CA ILE A 151 -1.77 -30.83 6.66
C ILE A 151 -0.70 -29.81 7.00
N SER A 152 -0.50 -29.50 8.29
CA SER A 152 0.49 -28.50 8.72
C SER A 152 1.92 -28.94 8.41
N ARG A 153 2.24 -30.23 8.59
CA ARG A 153 3.55 -30.80 8.21
C ARG A 153 3.78 -30.74 6.70
N ALA A 154 2.79 -31.15 5.90
CA ALA A 154 2.87 -31.09 4.44
C ALA A 154 3.05 -29.64 3.95
N GLN A 155 2.32 -28.71 4.56
CA GLN A 155 2.42 -27.29 4.24
C GLN A 155 3.81 -26.72 4.58
N LYS A 156 4.34 -26.97 5.79
CA LYS A 156 5.69 -26.52 6.17
C LYS A 156 6.76 -27.09 5.26
N THR A 157 6.63 -28.36 4.89
CA THR A 157 7.57 -29.05 3.98
C THR A 157 7.55 -28.42 2.59
N LEU A 158 6.37 -28.22 2.02
CA LEU A 158 6.21 -27.59 0.72
C LEU A 158 6.72 -26.14 0.76
N ASP A 159 6.41 -25.39 1.81
CA ASP A 159 6.88 -24.02 1.99
C ASP A 159 8.40 -23.93 1.98
N SER A 160 9.09 -24.78 2.75
CA SER A 160 10.55 -24.85 2.76
C SER A 160 11.14 -25.12 1.37
N MET A 161 10.60 -26.12 0.64
CA MET A 161 11.06 -26.44 -0.71
C MET A 161 10.82 -25.30 -1.71
N MET A 162 9.73 -24.56 -1.55
CA MET A 162 9.38 -23.41 -2.39
C MET A 162 10.28 -22.21 -2.09
N MET A 163 10.58 -21.96 -0.81
CA MET A 163 11.54 -20.95 -0.37
C MET A 163 12.93 -21.23 -0.93
N ASP A 164 13.36 -22.50 -0.96
CA ASP A 164 14.64 -22.91 -1.56
C ASP A 164 14.67 -22.65 -3.09
N LEU A 165 13.56 -22.84 -3.81
CA LEU A 165 13.49 -22.47 -5.23
C LEU A 165 13.60 -20.95 -5.45
N ILE A 166 13.00 -20.17 -4.54
CA ILE A 166 13.00 -18.71 -4.62
C ILE A 166 14.40 -18.15 -4.30
N ILE A 167 15.04 -18.66 -3.26
CA ILE A 167 16.30 -18.10 -2.75
C ILE A 167 17.47 -18.30 -3.71
N ASN A 168 17.49 -19.45 -4.39
CA ASN A 168 18.53 -19.81 -5.35
C ASN A 168 18.57 -18.87 -6.57
N HIS A 169 17.55 -18.02 -6.75
CA HIS A 169 17.44 -17.06 -7.84
C HIS A 169 16.94 -15.69 -7.38
N SER A 170 17.32 -15.31 -6.17
CA SER A 170 16.95 -14.03 -5.54
C SER A 170 17.65 -12.82 -6.17
N SER A 171 18.63 -12.99 -7.05
CA SER A 171 19.37 -11.89 -7.69
C SER A 171 18.50 -10.99 -8.58
N SER A 172 17.33 -11.43 -9.03
CA SER A 172 16.36 -10.59 -9.74
C SER A 172 15.44 -9.77 -8.83
N LEU A 173 15.50 -10.00 -7.51
CA LEU A 173 14.55 -9.44 -6.56
C LEU A 173 14.76 -7.93 -6.39
N LYS A 174 13.73 -7.16 -6.74
CA LYS A 174 13.68 -5.71 -6.64
C LYS A 174 12.86 -5.24 -5.44
N LYS A 175 11.82 -6.00 -5.08
CA LYS A 175 10.93 -5.69 -3.96
C LYS A 175 10.71 -6.91 -3.09
N PHE A 176 11.00 -6.79 -1.81
CA PHE A 176 10.81 -7.86 -0.85
C PHE A 176 9.97 -7.38 0.32
N LYS A 177 8.80 -8.01 0.50
CA LYS A 177 7.90 -7.79 1.63
C LYS A 177 7.80 -9.06 2.44
N TYR A 178 8.49 -9.07 3.57
CA TYR A 178 8.40 -10.08 4.60
C TYR A 178 7.37 -9.68 5.64
N VAL A 179 6.47 -10.60 5.96
CA VAL A 179 5.54 -10.48 7.09
C VAL A 179 5.65 -11.75 7.91
N ASN A 180 6.06 -11.61 9.17
CA ASN A 180 6.15 -12.77 10.05
C ASN A 180 4.76 -13.33 10.37
N ASN A 181 4.61 -14.64 10.31
CA ASN A 181 3.38 -15.35 10.62
C ASN A 181 3.70 -16.40 11.67
N SER A 182 3.10 -16.29 12.86
CA SER A 182 3.36 -17.19 14.00
C SER A 182 3.07 -18.66 13.70
N GLU A 183 2.20 -18.95 12.72
CA GLU A 183 1.91 -20.33 12.30
C GLU A 183 3.03 -20.96 11.45
N PHE A 184 3.83 -20.14 10.75
CA PHE A 184 4.87 -20.56 9.81
C PHE A 184 6.16 -19.76 10.02
N SER A 185 7.01 -20.23 10.94
CA SER A 185 8.37 -19.71 11.06
C SER A 185 9.14 -19.96 9.76
N ARG A 186 9.80 -18.90 9.26
CA ARG A 186 10.68 -18.92 8.09
C ARG A 186 12.08 -18.45 8.43
N ALA A 187 12.51 -18.71 9.68
CA ALA A 187 13.84 -18.39 10.16
C ALA A 187 14.93 -18.96 9.23
N ASP A 188 14.87 -20.25 8.88
CA ASP A 188 15.81 -20.90 7.97
C ASP A 188 15.90 -20.21 6.60
N PHE A 189 14.76 -19.73 6.07
CA PHE A 189 14.74 -19.00 4.81
C PHE A 189 15.44 -17.64 4.95
N LEU A 190 15.18 -16.90 6.02
CA LEU A 190 15.87 -15.63 6.29
C LEU A 190 17.38 -15.84 6.54
N GLU A 191 17.75 -16.94 7.20
CA GLU A 191 19.16 -17.27 7.42
C GLU A 191 19.86 -17.55 6.08
N LYS A 192 19.27 -18.36 5.21
CA LYS A 192 19.80 -18.59 3.87
C LYS A 192 19.85 -17.29 3.05
N LEU A 193 18.94 -16.33 3.29
CA LEU A 193 18.92 -15.06 2.55
C LEU A 193 20.16 -14.22 2.85
N CYS A 194 20.81 -14.44 4.00
CA CYS A 194 22.06 -13.79 4.37
C CYS A 194 23.21 -14.11 3.40
N TYR A 195 23.08 -15.12 2.55
CA TYR A 195 24.11 -15.53 1.59
C TYR A 195 23.70 -15.25 0.12
N SER A 196 22.55 -14.61 -0.06
CA SER A 196 21.99 -14.31 -1.39
C SER A 196 22.46 -12.96 -1.92
N ASP A 197 22.53 -12.82 -3.24
CA ASP A 197 22.71 -11.52 -3.89
C ASP A 197 21.38 -10.76 -3.87
N LEU A 198 21.32 -9.69 -3.09
CA LEU A 198 20.16 -8.82 -2.92
C LEU A 198 20.41 -7.40 -3.45
N SER A 199 21.45 -7.22 -4.27
CA SER A 199 21.93 -5.91 -4.74
C SER A 199 20.91 -5.09 -5.55
N LEU A 200 19.93 -5.75 -6.19
CA LEU A 200 18.86 -5.11 -6.96
C LEU A 200 17.66 -4.65 -6.11
N ILE A 201 17.61 -4.99 -4.82
CA ILE A 201 16.51 -4.58 -3.94
C ILE A 201 16.46 -3.05 -3.86
N ASN A 202 15.31 -2.50 -4.23
CA ASN A 202 14.99 -1.07 -4.07
C ASN A 202 13.85 -0.81 -3.07
N THR A 203 13.08 -1.84 -2.72
CA THR A 203 12.00 -1.78 -1.73
C THR A 203 12.14 -2.96 -0.78
N LEU A 204 12.36 -2.69 0.51
CA LEU A 204 12.51 -3.70 1.55
C LEU A 204 11.51 -3.42 2.69
N GLU A 205 10.64 -4.38 2.96
CA GLU A 205 9.64 -4.28 4.01
C GLU A 205 9.71 -5.52 4.91
N PHE A 206 9.94 -5.32 6.21
CA PHE A 206 9.87 -6.36 7.24
C PHE A 206 8.81 -5.93 8.26
N LEU A 207 7.63 -6.56 8.16
CA LEU A 207 6.47 -6.26 9.00
C LEU A 207 6.07 -7.52 9.78
N GLY A 208 5.21 -7.39 10.79
CA GLY A 208 4.63 -8.53 11.50
C GLY A 208 4.89 -8.51 13.01
N HIS A 209 4.21 -9.42 13.71
CA HIS A 209 4.43 -9.69 15.13
C HIS A 209 5.06 -11.09 15.30
N GLY A 210 5.44 -11.43 16.52
CA GLY A 210 5.80 -12.81 16.89
C GLY A 210 7.11 -13.32 16.28
N TYR A 211 8.07 -12.44 16.05
CA TYR A 211 9.44 -12.84 15.73
C TYR A 211 9.99 -13.68 16.89
N SER A 212 10.61 -14.82 16.59
CA SER A 212 11.31 -15.59 17.62
C SER A 212 12.53 -14.81 18.13
N ASN A 213 13.00 -15.12 19.34
CA ASN A 213 14.24 -14.53 19.86
C ASN A 213 15.42 -14.74 18.92
N GLU A 214 15.54 -15.93 18.33
CA GLU A 214 16.57 -16.23 17.33
C GLU A 214 16.45 -15.36 16.07
N MET A 215 15.23 -15.11 15.58
CA MET A 215 15.04 -14.20 14.46
C MET A 215 15.45 -12.77 14.83
N TYR A 216 14.98 -12.28 15.98
CA TYR A 216 15.17 -10.91 16.42
C TYR A 216 16.63 -10.59 16.76
N PHE A 217 17.28 -11.45 17.56
CA PHE A 217 18.62 -11.21 18.09
C PHE A 217 19.75 -11.78 17.21
N THR A 218 19.46 -12.64 16.23
CA THR A 218 20.52 -13.30 15.44
C THR A 218 20.27 -13.22 13.93
N THR A 219 19.13 -13.70 13.45
CA THR A 219 18.91 -13.84 12.00
C THR A 219 18.74 -12.50 11.29
N LEU A 220 17.88 -11.61 11.81
CA LEU A 220 17.64 -10.30 11.22
C LEU A 220 18.87 -9.38 11.30
N PRO A 221 19.58 -9.28 12.44
CA PRO A 221 20.81 -8.49 12.49
C PRO A 221 21.86 -8.94 11.47
N LYS A 222 22.08 -10.25 11.36
CA LYS A 222 23.00 -10.84 10.38
C LYS A 222 22.58 -10.50 8.95
N LEU A 223 21.29 -10.62 8.63
CA LEU A 223 20.76 -10.28 7.31
C LEU A 223 20.97 -8.79 6.98
N PHE A 224 20.58 -7.88 7.88
CA PHE A 224 20.68 -6.45 7.62
C PHE A 224 22.12 -5.95 7.53
N ARG A 225 23.04 -6.51 8.32
CA ARG A 225 24.49 -6.25 8.18
C ARG A 225 25.07 -6.78 6.86
N GLN A 226 24.58 -7.91 6.36
CA GLN A 226 24.99 -8.35 5.04
C GLN A 226 24.46 -7.40 3.96
N MET A 227 23.18 -7.04 4.06
CA MET A 227 22.56 -6.12 3.12
C MET A 227 23.22 -4.74 3.13
N SER A 228 23.69 -4.25 4.29
CA SER A 228 24.41 -2.97 4.36
C SER A 228 25.73 -2.98 3.56
N LYS A 229 26.34 -4.16 3.42
CA LYS A 229 27.56 -4.34 2.62
C LYS A 229 27.26 -4.43 1.13
N THR A 230 26.24 -5.19 0.75
CA THR A 230 26.00 -5.59 -0.65
C THR A 230 24.90 -4.80 -1.38
N THR A 231 23.97 -4.20 -0.64
CA THR A 231 22.76 -3.57 -1.19
C THR A 231 22.80 -2.06 -0.97
N ARG A 232 22.95 -1.31 -2.06
CA ARG A 232 23.10 0.16 -2.02
C ARG A 232 21.95 0.93 -2.70
N ASN A 233 20.97 0.19 -3.21
CA ASN A 233 19.90 0.69 -4.07
C ASN A 233 18.54 0.83 -3.37
N ILE A 234 18.46 0.62 -2.05
CA ILE A 234 17.19 0.69 -1.34
C ILE A 234 16.70 2.13 -1.28
N LYS A 235 15.54 2.37 -1.91
CA LYS A 235 14.83 3.66 -1.92
C LYS A 235 13.70 3.68 -0.90
N HIS A 236 13.17 2.51 -0.55
CA HIS A 236 12.10 2.35 0.41
C HIS A 236 12.46 1.31 1.46
N LEU A 237 12.48 1.74 2.72
CA LEU A 237 12.64 0.87 3.89
C LEU A 237 11.39 0.96 4.76
N SER A 238 10.85 -0.20 5.14
CA SER A 238 9.77 -0.29 6.11
C SER A 238 10.05 -1.38 7.13
N PHE A 239 10.08 -0.99 8.40
CA PHE A 239 10.24 -1.90 9.52
C PHE A 239 9.02 -1.81 10.43
N TYR A 240 8.57 -2.95 10.92
CA TYR A 240 7.60 -3.00 12.00
C TYR A 240 8.01 -4.14 12.93
N PHE A 241 8.65 -3.76 14.04
CA PHE A 241 9.15 -4.62 15.11
C PHE A 241 8.40 -4.24 16.40
N PRO A 242 7.15 -4.70 16.55
CA PRO A 242 6.30 -4.35 17.68
C PRO A 242 6.95 -4.80 18.99
N GLU A 243 6.63 -4.13 20.10
CA GLU A 243 7.09 -4.55 21.42
C GLU A 243 6.60 -5.97 21.61
N THR A 244 7.53 -6.92 21.63
CA THR A 244 7.15 -8.31 21.79
C THR A 244 6.61 -8.43 23.20
N SER A 245 5.30 -8.65 23.33
CA SER A 245 4.67 -9.16 24.56
C SER A 245 5.15 -10.58 24.92
N VAL A 246 6.25 -11.05 24.33
CA VAL A 246 7.00 -12.23 24.70
C VAL A 246 7.66 -11.91 26.03
N ASP A 247 6.84 -12.06 27.07
CA ASP A 247 7.15 -11.88 28.48
C ASP A 247 7.87 -10.56 28.79
N SER A 248 7.09 -9.58 29.25
CA SER A 248 7.58 -8.61 30.24
C SER A 248 8.30 -9.29 31.43
N LYS A 249 8.12 -10.61 31.62
CA LYS A 249 8.88 -11.50 32.51
C LYS A 249 10.26 -11.98 32.01
N LEU A 250 10.60 -11.88 30.73
CA LEU A 250 11.91 -12.30 30.21
C LEU A 250 12.91 -11.13 30.13
N PHE A 251 12.41 -9.91 29.99
CA PHE A 251 13.16 -8.69 30.36
C PHE A 251 13.18 -8.46 31.89
N GLN A 252 12.39 -9.23 32.65
CA GLN A 252 12.44 -9.33 34.11
C GLN A 252 12.87 -10.74 34.55
N ARG A 253 14.15 -11.10 34.36
CA ARG A 253 14.68 -12.06 35.35
C ARG A 253 14.67 -11.40 36.73
N PRO A 254 14.30 -12.16 37.77
CA PRO A 254 13.53 -11.66 38.89
C PRO A 254 14.45 -11.28 40.04
N ASN A 255 14.66 -9.97 40.20
CA ASN A 255 14.84 -9.26 41.48
C ASN A 255 15.45 -7.89 41.21
N SER A 256 14.64 -6.97 40.69
CA SER A 256 14.67 -5.58 41.15
C SER A 256 13.48 -4.81 40.58
N LEU A 257 12.69 -4.30 41.51
CA LEU A 257 11.68 -3.27 41.34
C LEU A 257 12.36 -1.97 40.84
N MET A 258 12.70 -1.82 39.56
CA MET A 258 13.18 -0.54 39.01
C MET A 258 12.87 -0.38 37.52
N TYR A 259 11.63 0.02 37.18
CA TYR A 259 11.33 0.62 35.86
C TYR A 259 11.12 2.14 35.93
N HIS A 260 11.63 2.79 36.98
CA HIS A 260 11.58 4.25 37.07
C HIS A 260 12.92 4.98 37.25
N ASN A 261 14.07 4.29 37.35
CA ASN A 261 15.35 4.99 37.47
C ASN A 261 16.38 4.51 36.42
N GLN A 262 16.75 5.46 35.55
CA GLN A 262 17.98 5.58 34.75
C GLN A 262 19.02 4.44 34.85
N SER A 263 19.16 3.68 33.76
CA SER A 263 20.47 3.42 33.12
C SER A 263 20.24 3.09 31.65
N VAL A 264 20.95 3.79 30.78
CA VAL A 264 20.92 3.63 29.33
C VAL A 264 21.31 2.19 29.00
N LYS A 265 20.37 1.36 28.54
CA LYS A 265 20.72 0.10 27.87
C LYS A 265 21.27 0.46 26.50
N ASP A 266 22.37 -0.17 26.08
CA ASP A 266 22.89 0.02 24.73
C ASP A 266 21.83 -0.40 23.68
N PRO A 267 21.85 0.20 22.47
CA PRO A 267 21.00 -0.24 21.37
C PRO A 267 21.17 -1.75 21.12
N THR A 268 20.08 -2.43 20.75
CA THR A 268 20.17 -3.86 20.44
C THR A 268 20.96 -4.10 19.15
N GLU A 269 21.44 -5.33 18.94
CA GLU A 269 22.09 -5.74 17.69
C GLU A 269 21.21 -5.51 16.46
N LEU A 270 19.89 -5.63 16.61
CA LEU A 270 18.93 -5.29 15.55
C LEU A 270 18.98 -3.81 15.23
N ASP A 271 18.93 -2.94 16.24
CA ASP A 271 18.96 -1.48 16.06
C ASP A 271 20.24 -1.02 15.37
N LEU A 272 21.38 -1.57 15.80
CA LEU A 272 22.69 -1.34 15.17
C LEU A 272 22.67 -1.75 13.70
N SER A 273 22.21 -2.97 13.40
CA SER A 273 22.17 -3.49 12.03
C SER A 273 21.23 -2.69 11.11
N VAL A 274 20.10 -2.20 11.63
CA VAL A 274 19.16 -1.35 10.88
C VAL A 274 19.79 0.01 10.61
N ALA A 275 20.44 0.61 11.61
CA ALA A 275 21.12 1.90 11.45
C ALA A 275 22.28 1.80 10.43
N GLU A 276 23.06 0.71 10.46
CA GLU A 276 24.07 0.41 9.44
C GLU A 276 23.45 0.28 8.04
N LEU A 277 22.35 -0.47 7.93
CA LEU A 277 21.64 -0.65 6.65
C LEU A 277 21.14 0.69 6.10
N ILE A 278 20.55 1.54 6.93
CA ILE A 278 20.12 2.89 6.54
C ILE A 278 21.31 3.69 6.02
N ARG A 279 22.39 3.84 6.81
CA ARG A 279 23.56 4.66 6.44
C ARG A 279 24.24 4.18 5.16
N SER A 280 24.20 2.88 4.88
CA SER A 280 24.86 2.32 3.71
C SER A 280 24.18 2.63 2.37
N GLN A 281 22.92 3.08 2.36
CA GLN A 281 22.20 3.31 1.10
C GLN A 281 22.73 4.53 0.33
N ASN A 282 22.53 4.56 -0.98
CA ASN A 282 22.95 5.71 -1.80
C ASN A 282 21.93 6.86 -1.80
N SER A 283 20.63 6.55 -1.71
CA SER A 283 19.56 7.55 -1.81
C SER A 283 18.24 6.98 -1.28
N LEU A 284 18.09 6.96 0.04
CA LEU A 284 16.84 6.54 0.66
C LEU A 284 15.79 7.64 0.44
N LYS A 285 14.63 7.27 -0.10
CA LYS A 285 13.52 8.19 -0.39
C LYS A 285 12.41 8.16 0.64
N SER A 286 12.27 7.02 1.31
CA SER A 286 11.15 6.78 2.22
C SER A 286 11.52 5.80 3.30
N PHE A 287 11.07 6.11 4.52
CA PHE A 287 11.33 5.30 5.70
C PHE A 287 10.04 5.14 6.51
N CYS A 288 9.73 3.92 6.92
CA CYS A 288 8.54 3.63 7.68
C CYS A 288 8.90 2.75 8.86
N THR A 289 8.50 3.13 10.06
CA THR A 289 8.88 2.39 11.25
C THR A 289 7.81 2.48 12.33
N ASN A 290 7.68 1.49 13.19
CA ASN A 290 7.30 1.81 14.57
C ASN A 290 8.55 2.37 15.24
N GLU A 291 8.37 3.26 16.20
CA GLU A 291 9.50 3.69 16.99
C GLU A 291 10.13 2.49 17.71
N PHE A 292 11.46 2.46 17.72
CA PHE A 292 12.21 1.47 18.47
C PHE A 292 12.04 1.80 19.96
N TRP A 293 11.70 0.79 20.75
CA TRP A 293 11.08 0.98 22.08
C TRP A 293 11.99 1.64 23.13
N MET A 294 13.30 1.71 22.89
CA MET A 294 14.25 2.39 23.76
C MET A 294 14.68 3.73 23.14
N GLN A 295 14.76 4.78 23.97
CA GLN A 295 15.21 6.11 23.53
C GLN A 295 16.56 6.09 22.80
N CYS A 296 17.54 5.32 23.30
CA CYS A 296 18.84 5.18 22.65
C CYS A 296 18.75 4.56 21.25
N SER A 297 17.82 3.61 21.04
CA SER A 297 17.54 3.02 19.74
C SER A 297 16.84 4.03 18.82
N THR A 298 15.91 4.82 19.35
CA THR A 298 15.29 5.93 18.61
C THR A 298 16.33 6.92 18.10
N ASP A 299 17.21 7.40 18.99
CA ASP A 299 18.27 8.36 18.65
C ASP A 299 19.24 7.78 17.62
N LEU A 300 19.65 6.52 17.78
CA LEU A 300 20.50 5.82 16.82
C LEU A 300 19.86 5.75 15.42
N ILE A 301 18.57 5.42 15.35
CA ILE A 301 17.87 5.26 14.08
C ILE A 301 17.62 6.61 13.44
N PHE A 302 17.15 7.61 14.17
CA PHE A 302 16.90 8.95 13.60
C PHE A 302 18.19 9.66 13.20
N SER A 303 19.27 9.54 13.97
CA SER A 303 20.58 10.03 13.53
C SER A 303 21.08 9.33 12.26
N SER A 304 20.77 8.05 12.07
CA SER A 304 21.12 7.32 10.84
C SER A 304 20.40 7.88 9.61
N LEU A 305 19.15 8.33 9.74
CA LEU A 305 18.37 8.93 8.65
C LEU A 305 18.97 10.24 8.13
N LEU A 306 19.77 10.95 8.94
CA LEU A 306 20.42 12.20 8.54
C LEU A 306 21.42 12.01 7.39
N SER A 307 21.95 10.79 7.19
CA SER A 307 22.75 10.43 6.01
C SER A 307 21.98 10.59 4.68
N HIS A 308 20.64 10.66 4.74
CA HIS A 308 19.73 10.83 3.62
C HIS A 308 18.96 12.15 3.66
N SER A 309 19.49 13.17 4.35
CA SER A 309 18.83 14.47 4.56
C SER A 309 18.38 15.15 3.26
N ASN A 310 19.04 14.87 2.13
CA ASN A 310 18.74 15.46 0.83
C ASN A 310 17.93 14.55 -0.11
N SER A 311 17.64 13.31 0.28
CA SER A 311 16.85 12.38 -0.54
C SER A 311 15.60 11.81 0.14
N LEU A 312 15.54 11.79 1.47
CA LEU A 312 14.43 11.25 2.24
C LEU A 312 13.23 12.21 2.19
N GLU A 313 12.21 11.84 1.44
CA GLU A 313 11.04 12.68 1.13
C GLU A 313 9.81 12.34 2.00
N PHE A 314 9.76 11.09 2.51
CA PHE A 314 8.58 10.54 3.17
C PHE A 314 8.97 9.75 4.43
N ILE A 315 8.33 10.06 5.56
CA ILE A 315 8.46 9.25 6.77
C ILE A 315 7.07 8.87 7.30
N LYS A 316 6.92 7.59 7.66
CA LYS A 316 5.71 7.07 8.32
C LYS A 316 6.03 6.42 9.64
N PHE A 317 5.21 6.74 10.63
CA PHE A 317 5.22 6.08 11.93
C PHE A 317 4.01 5.19 12.09
N PHE A 318 4.24 3.88 12.22
CA PHE A 318 3.20 2.92 12.60
C PHE A 318 2.76 3.15 14.05
N THR A 319 3.73 3.42 14.92
CA THR A 319 3.57 3.78 16.33
C THR A 319 4.71 4.72 16.69
N LEU A 320 4.42 5.85 17.34
CA LEU A 320 5.40 6.80 17.85
C LEU A 320 5.14 7.02 19.34
N ILE A 321 6.16 6.83 20.17
CA ILE A 321 6.15 6.83 21.64
C ILE A 321 6.81 8.10 22.18
N HIS A 322 8.03 8.41 21.73
CA HIS A 322 8.77 9.61 22.09
C HIS A 322 8.44 10.73 21.10
N PHE A 323 7.29 11.36 21.37
CA PHE A 323 6.83 12.53 20.64
C PHE A 323 7.21 13.81 21.41
N ASP A 324 8.47 14.22 21.28
CA ASP A 324 9.09 15.31 22.04
C ASP A 324 9.91 16.28 21.16
N GLN A 325 10.68 17.18 21.78
CA GLN A 325 11.52 18.15 21.07
C GLN A 325 12.63 17.49 20.25
N THR A 326 13.19 16.40 20.76
CA THR A 326 14.29 15.66 20.14
C THR A 326 13.83 15.06 18.81
N PHE A 327 12.62 14.47 18.78
CA PHE A 327 12.00 14.01 17.54
C PHE A 327 11.96 15.11 16.47
N PHE A 328 11.43 16.28 16.81
CA PHE A 328 11.32 17.40 15.86
C PHE A 328 12.68 17.95 15.44
N HIS A 329 13.68 17.90 16.32
CA HIS A 329 15.05 18.30 15.99
C HIS A 329 15.66 17.43 14.88
N TYR A 330 15.43 16.11 14.91
CA TYR A 330 15.85 15.24 13.80
C TYR A 330 15.07 15.52 12.52
N MET A 331 13.73 15.62 12.61
CA MET A 331 12.89 15.87 11.44
C MET A 331 13.29 17.17 10.73
N LYS A 332 13.60 18.22 11.51
CA LYS A 332 14.06 19.51 10.99
C LYS A 332 15.33 19.40 10.13
N GLN A 333 16.26 18.51 10.49
CA GLN A 333 17.53 18.33 9.78
C GLN A 333 17.41 17.57 8.44
N ILE A 334 16.25 16.96 8.16
CA ILE A 334 16.00 16.25 6.90
C ILE A 334 15.40 17.24 5.90
N ASN A 335 16.27 17.90 5.12
CA ASN A 335 15.93 18.98 4.18
C ASN A 335 14.91 18.59 3.09
N SER A 336 15.00 17.35 2.59
CA SER A 336 14.10 16.83 1.54
C SER A 336 12.76 16.34 2.06
N LEU A 337 12.55 16.29 3.38
CA LEU A 337 11.32 15.75 3.96
C LEU A 337 10.12 16.58 3.49
N ARG A 338 9.11 15.92 2.92
CA ARG A 338 7.87 16.55 2.44
C ARG A 338 6.63 15.98 3.11
N THR A 339 6.68 14.72 3.55
CA THR A 339 5.50 14.04 4.07
C THR A 339 5.78 13.35 5.39
N LEU A 340 4.92 13.63 6.37
CA LEU A 340 4.84 12.90 7.64
C LEU A 340 3.50 12.17 7.73
N GLU A 341 3.56 10.87 7.97
CA GLU A 341 2.40 10.02 8.16
C GLU A 341 2.43 9.37 9.55
N PHE A 342 1.34 9.46 10.29
CA PHE A 342 1.19 8.91 11.63
C PHE A 342 -0.02 7.98 11.69
N LYS A 343 0.16 6.79 12.25
CA LYS A 343 -0.93 5.83 12.52
C LYS A 343 -1.28 5.68 14.00
N GLN A 344 -0.33 5.80 14.91
CA GLN A 344 -0.58 5.72 16.35
C GLN A 344 0.33 6.70 17.09
N PHE A 345 -0.24 7.41 18.07
CA PHE A 345 0.45 8.35 18.95
C PHE A 345 0.36 7.89 20.41
N PRO A 346 1.20 8.41 21.32
CA PRO A 346 1.05 8.18 22.74
C PRO A 346 -0.10 9.05 23.27
N SER A 347 -1.03 8.46 24.00
CA SER A 347 -2.19 9.17 24.59
C SER A 347 -1.78 10.30 25.56
N SER A 348 -0.57 10.21 26.13
CA SER A 348 -0.02 11.14 27.12
C SER A 348 1.31 11.75 26.66
N SER A 349 1.31 12.54 25.59
CA SER A 349 2.51 13.31 25.24
C SER A 349 2.56 14.61 26.07
N ASN A 350 3.64 14.82 26.86
CA ASN A 350 3.90 16.00 27.70
C ASN A 350 4.19 17.30 26.90
N LEU A 351 3.62 17.44 25.71
CA LEU A 351 3.89 18.55 24.79
C LEU A 351 3.26 19.88 25.20
N SER A 352 2.46 19.92 26.26
CA SER A 352 1.85 21.16 26.77
C SER A 352 2.90 22.20 27.22
N GLN A 353 4.16 21.81 27.39
CA GLN A 353 5.26 22.69 27.81
C GLN A 353 6.23 23.06 26.68
N LEU A 354 6.05 22.54 25.47
CA LEU A 354 6.97 22.83 24.37
C LEU A 354 6.70 24.23 23.82
N ILE A 355 7.71 25.10 23.89
CA ILE A 355 7.70 26.35 23.13
C ILE A 355 7.74 25.94 21.66
N VAL A 356 6.65 26.18 20.94
CA VAL A 356 6.51 25.83 19.53
C VAL A 356 6.91 27.05 18.69
N PRO A 357 8.16 27.14 18.20
CA PRO A 357 8.51 28.14 17.20
C PRO A 357 7.66 27.92 15.95
N GLN A 358 7.02 28.98 15.45
CA GLN A 358 6.32 28.95 14.17
C GLN A 358 7.29 28.55 13.05
N ASN A 359 6.77 27.83 12.06
CA ASN A 359 7.52 27.43 10.87
C ASN A 359 8.84 26.67 11.19
N TYR A 360 8.81 25.82 12.23
CA TYR A 360 9.96 25.01 12.63
C TYR A 360 10.28 23.87 11.65
N LEU A 361 9.24 23.37 10.95
CA LEU A 361 9.33 22.32 9.94
C LEU A 361 8.91 22.85 8.55
N PRO A 362 9.60 23.88 8.01
CA PRO A 362 9.19 24.55 6.77
C PRO A 362 9.22 23.65 5.53
N GLN A 363 9.92 22.52 5.61
CA GLN A 363 10.08 21.57 4.53
C GLN A 363 8.85 20.66 4.35
N VAL A 364 8.08 20.43 5.41
CA VAL A 364 6.97 19.45 5.41
C VAL A 364 5.75 20.07 4.74
N GLN A 365 5.21 19.41 3.71
CA GLN A 365 4.07 19.91 2.94
C GLN A 365 2.83 19.04 3.11
N ASN A 366 2.99 17.80 3.57
CA ASN A 366 1.92 16.83 3.68
C ASN A 366 1.93 16.21 5.09
N VAL A 367 0.81 16.27 5.78
CA VAL A 367 0.61 15.62 7.07
C VAL A 367 -0.60 14.70 6.96
N HIS A 368 -0.41 13.44 7.33
CA HIS A 368 -1.45 12.44 7.34
C HIS A 368 -1.53 11.77 8.72
N CYS A 369 -2.70 11.84 9.37
CA CYS A 369 -2.95 11.19 10.64
C CYS A 369 -4.24 10.36 10.62
N ASP A 370 -4.10 9.04 10.66
CA ASP A 370 -5.19 8.06 10.72
C ASP A 370 -5.32 7.49 12.14
N GLU A 371 -5.52 8.37 13.11
CA GLU A 371 -5.73 8.00 14.51
C GLU A 371 -6.78 8.90 15.16
N ARG A 372 -7.50 8.37 16.15
CA ARG A 372 -8.52 9.12 16.90
C ARG A 372 -7.94 9.66 18.21
N ASP A 373 -8.57 10.71 18.73
CA ASP A 373 -8.31 11.27 20.07
C ASP A 373 -6.87 11.83 20.25
N VAL A 374 -6.20 12.15 19.14
CA VAL A 374 -4.81 12.69 19.08
C VAL A 374 -4.77 14.16 18.63
N PHE A 375 -5.88 14.88 18.81
CA PHE A 375 -6.00 16.27 18.32
C PHE A 375 -4.96 17.21 18.93
N LYS A 376 -4.47 16.96 20.16
CA LYS A 376 -3.42 17.77 20.79
C LYS A 376 -2.10 17.66 20.02
N GLN A 377 -1.70 16.45 19.67
CA GLN A 377 -0.48 16.15 18.93
C GLN A 377 -0.56 16.72 17.51
N VAL A 378 -1.68 16.49 16.83
CA VAL A 378 -1.93 17.02 15.48
C VAL A 378 -1.94 18.55 15.49
N ASN A 379 -2.56 19.17 16.49
CA ASN A 379 -2.54 20.62 16.68
C ASN A 379 -1.11 21.18 16.83
N THR A 380 -0.24 20.50 17.57
CA THR A 380 1.18 20.87 17.68
C THR A 380 1.90 20.75 16.32
N ILE A 381 1.65 19.68 15.56
CA ILE A 381 2.24 19.50 14.23
C ILE A 381 1.81 20.63 13.29
N LEU A 382 0.53 20.98 13.28
CA LEU A 382 0.02 22.08 12.44
C LEU A 382 0.72 23.40 12.74
N ARG A 383 0.98 23.71 14.02
CA ARG A 383 1.72 24.91 14.42
C ARG A 383 3.20 24.87 14.03
N LEU A 384 3.83 23.71 14.04
CA LEU A 384 5.23 23.53 13.65
C LEU A 384 5.44 23.63 12.14
N VAL A 385 4.52 23.07 11.35
CA VAL A 385 4.57 23.08 9.88
C VAL A 385 4.08 24.42 9.32
N ASP A 386 3.07 25.03 9.96
CA ASP A 386 2.62 26.39 9.70
C ASP A 386 2.25 26.60 8.22
N HIS A 387 2.75 27.66 7.59
CA HIS A 387 2.35 28.09 6.25
C HIS A 387 2.83 27.15 5.13
N SER A 388 3.70 26.18 5.42
CA SER A 388 4.24 25.24 4.44
C SER A 388 3.26 24.11 4.07
N LEU A 389 2.25 23.85 4.92
CA LEU A 389 1.31 22.75 4.73
C LEU A 389 0.43 22.94 3.49
N LYS A 390 0.41 21.93 2.61
CA LYS A 390 -0.40 21.87 1.38
C LYS A 390 -1.45 20.78 1.39
N LYS A 391 -1.14 19.61 1.96
CA LYS A 391 -2.06 18.48 2.05
C LYS A 391 -2.22 18.04 3.49
N PHE A 392 -3.45 17.98 3.95
CA PHE A 392 -3.76 17.59 5.32
C PHE A 392 -4.82 16.50 5.33
N TYR A 393 -4.51 15.40 6.00
CA TYR A 393 -5.47 14.37 6.37
C TYR A 393 -5.53 14.19 7.88
N PHE A 394 -6.75 14.19 8.43
CA PHE A 394 -6.96 13.82 9.82
C PHE A 394 -8.30 13.12 10.06
N ARG A 395 -8.25 11.96 10.71
CA ARG A 395 -9.42 11.11 10.99
C ARG A 395 -10.36 11.65 12.08
N ASP A 396 -9.94 12.64 12.85
CA ASP A 396 -10.70 13.07 14.03
C ASP A 396 -10.69 14.60 14.22
N ALA A 397 -11.03 15.33 13.16
CA ALA A 397 -11.00 16.78 13.18
C ALA A 397 -12.13 17.36 14.04
N ASN A 398 -11.77 18.36 14.86
CA ASN A 398 -12.68 19.11 15.72
C ASN A 398 -12.48 20.63 15.53
N SER A 399 -13.25 21.45 16.25
CA SER A 399 -13.18 22.91 16.16
C SER A 399 -11.77 23.47 16.39
N VAL A 400 -11.04 22.93 17.37
CA VAL A 400 -9.66 23.35 17.68
C VAL A 400 -8.74 23.17 16.47
N ILE A 401 -8.85 22.04 15.76
CA ILE A 401 -8.08 21.79 14.54
C ILE A 401 -8.41 22.82 13.46
N PHE A 402 -9.68 23.13 13.23
CA PHE A 402 -10.07 24.13 12.22
C PHE A 402 -9.59 25.54 12.58
N SER A 403 -9.71 25.95 13.84
CA SER A 403 -9.16 27.24 14.30
C SER A 403 -7.65 27.31 14.10
N THR A 404 -6.94 26.21 14.33
CA THR A 404 -5.49 26.15 14.07
C THR A 404 -5.17 26.19 12.59
N ILE A 405 -5.94 25.50 11.74
CA ILE A 405 -5.78 25.58 10.29
C ILE A 405 -5.95 27.02 9.81
N GLU A 406 -6.98 27.72 10.31
CA GLU A 406 -7.26 29.11 9.93
C GLU A 406 -6.12 30.05 10.30
N LEU A 407 -5.52 29.86 11.48
CA LEU A 407 -4.47 30.73 11.99
C LEU A 407 -3.08 30.44 11.40
N TYR A 408 -2.73 29.16 11.21
CA TYR A 408 -1.36 28.74 10.90
C TYR A 408 -1.20 28.12 9.51
N CYS A 409 -2.26 27.53 8.93
CA CYS A 409 -2.16 26.76 7.69
C CYS A 409 -3.08 27.30 6.57
N PRO A 410 -2.99 28.59 6.18
CA PRO A 410 -3.89 29.18 5.18
C PRO A 410 -3.65 28.64 3.76
N ASN A 411 -2.54 27.93 3.54
CA ASN A 411 -2.05 27.48 2.25
C ASN A 411 -2.49 26.06 1.85
N ILE A 412 -3.35 25.42 2.65
CA ILE A 412 -3.86 24.07 2.38
C ILE A 412 -4.66 24.07 1.07
N THR A 413 -4.33 23.13 0.19
CA THR A 413 -4.99 22.92 -1.10
C THR A 413 -5.74 21.58 -1.16
N HIS A 414 -5.31 20.60 -0.36
CA HIS A 414 -5.97 19.30 -0.25
C HIS A 414 -6.31 19.05 1.21
N LEU A 415 -7.60 19.04 1.51
CA LEU A 415 -8.11 18.82 2.86
C LEU A 415 -8.95 17.55 2.88
N HIS A 416 -8.60 16.62 3.75
CA HIS A 416 -9.37 15.42 3.98
C HIS A 416 -9.55 15.24 5.48
N VAL A 417 -10.78 15.38 5.96
CA VAL A 417 -11.07 15.30 7.39
C VAL A 417 -12.29 14.45 7.67
N SER A 418 -12.25 13.76 8.80
CA SER A 418 -13.40 13.05 9.37
C SER A 418 -13.93 13.82 10.58
N LEU A 419 -15.25 14.01 10.64
CA LEU A 419 -15.96 14.83 11.63
C LEU A 419 -16.84 13.93 12.52
N LYS A 420 -16.64 14.01 13.85
CA LYS A 420 -17.43 13.25 14.83
C LYS A 420 -18.72 13.96 15.30
N ASP A 421 -18.78 15.29 15.23
CA ASP A 421 -19.83 16.09 15.86
C ASP A 421 -20.51 17.04 14.86
N GLU A 422 -21.85 17.10 14.91
CA GLU A 422 -22.68 18.01 14.12
C GLU A 422 -22.46 19.49 14.49
N SER A 423 -22.00 19.77 15.72
CA SER A 423 -21.76 21.13 16.23
C SER A 423 -20.65 21.90 15.49
N ILE A 424 -19.92 21.24 14.58
CA ILE A 424 -18.74 21.76 13.87
C ILE A 424 -19.14 22.73 12.72
N ALA A 425 -20.43 22.90 12.42
CA ALA A 425 -20.89 23.76 11.32
C ALA A 425 -20.28 25.18 11.34
N SER A 426 -20.14 25.80 12.52
CA SER A 426 -19.50 27.11 12.68
C SER A 426 -18.00 27.12 12.34
N SER A 427 -17.32 26.00 12.61
CA SER A 427 -15.88 25.82 12.37
C SER A 427 -15.55 25.48 10.91
N LEU A 428 -16.54 25.02 10.12
CA LEU A 428 -16.35 24.73 8.70
C LEU A 428 -16.23 26.00 7.84
N ASN A 429 -16.51 27.19 8.38
CA ASN A 429 -16.29 28.46 7.69
C ASN A 429 -14.84 28.65 7.20
N VAL A 430 -13.89 28.00 7.87
CA VAL A 430 -12.48 27.97 7.47
C VAL A 430 -12.31 27.40 6.05
N ILE A 431 -13.10 26.39 5.67
CA ILE A 431 -13.03 25.73 4.35
C ILE A 431 -13.19 26.75 3.22
N ARG A 432 -14.11 27.71 3.37
CA ARG A 432 -14.36 28.75 2.37
C ARG A 432 -13.16 29.70 2.17
N LYS A 433 -12.33 29.87 3.21
CA LYS A 433 -11.15 30.76 3.19
C LYS A 433 -9.92 30.10 2.58
N LEU A 434 -9.91 28.77 2.46
CA LEU A 434 -8.77 28.01 1.96
C LEU A 434 -8.78 27.89 0.42
N PRO A 435 -7.62 27.89 -0.24
CA PRO A 435 -7.49 27.70 -1.68
C PRO A 435 -7.63 26.23 -2.10
N LEU A 436 -8.73 25.57 -1.69
CA LEU A 436 -8.90 24.13 -1.85
C LEU A 436 -9.10 23.74 -3.32
N ILE A 437 -8.31 22.78 -3.75
CA ILE A 437 -8.43 22.05 -5.02
C ILE A 437 -9.13 20.70 -4.77
N SER A 438 -8.87 20.09 -3.61
CA SER A 438 -9.45 18.81 -3.21
C SER A 438 -10.00 18.91 -1.79
N LEU A 439 -11.27 18.55 -1.63
CA LEU A 439 -11.92 18.42 -0.33
C LEU A 439 -12.56 17.04 -0.21
N TYR A 440 -12.28 16.35 0.88
CA TYR A 440 -13.00 15.14 1.25
C TYR A 440 -13.48 15.25 2.69
N LEU A 441 -14.76 14.99 2.89
CA LEU A 441 -15.40 15.02 4.20
C LEU A 441 -16.00 13.66 4.52
N ASP A 442 -15.53 13.06 5.60
CA ASP A 442 -16.17 11.89 6.20
C ASP A 442 -16.97 12.37 7.42
N THR A 443 -18.29 12.20 7.43
CA THR A 443 -19.11 12.65 8.56
C THR A 443 -20.14 11.58 8.90
N ILE A 444 -20.45 11.43 10.18
CA ILE A 444 -21.42 10.42 10.60
C ILE A 444 -22.86 10.92 10.37
N TYR A 445 -23.06 12.24 10.28
CA TYR A 445 -24.36 12.89 10.11
C TYR A 445 -24.27 14.09 9.15
N TYR A 446 -24.85 13.96 7.95
CA TYR A 446 -25.07 15.08 7.05
C TYR A 446 -26.45 15.68 7.32
N HIS A 447 -26.55 16.49 8.37
CA HIS A 447 -27.72 17.37 8.59
C HIS A 447 -27.34 18.85 8.62
N SER A 448 -26.11 19.21 8.23
CA SER A 448 -25.69 20.61 8.19
C SER A 448 -26.32 21.33 6.99
N ARG A 449 -27.35 22.13 7.27
CA ARG A 449 -28.13 22.93 6.31
C ARG A 449 -27.34 24.05 5.59
N SER A 450 -26.04 23.92 5.37
CA SER A 450 -25.24 25.03 4.82
C SER A 450 -23.94 24.64 4.12
N ILE A 451 -23.59 23.36 4.00
CA ILE A 451 -22.29 22.97 3.43
C ILE A 451 -22.13 23.46 1.99
N GLU A 452 -23.23 23.50 1.24
CA GLU A 452 -23.33 24.03 -0.12
C GLU A 452 -22.79 25.46 -0.26
N PHE A 453 -22.86 26.28 0.80
CA PHE A 453 -22.41 27.67 0.82
C PHE A 453 -20.97 27.83 1.30
N LEU A 454 -20.35 26.75 1.80
CA LEU A 454 -18.99 26.74 2.32
C LEU A 454 -17.96 26.23 1.30
N LEU A 455 -18.40 25.57 0.23
CA LEU A 455 -17.52 24.95 -0.75
C LEU A 455 -16.82 26.00 -1.64
N PRO A 456 -15.47 26.01 -1.72
CA PRO A 456 -14.73 26.91 -2.60
C PRO A 456 -14.98 26.63 -4.08
N SER A 457 -15.10 27.69 -4.89
CA SER A 457 -15.26 27.58 -6.35
C SER A 457 -14.02 27.03 -7.07
N THR A 458 -12.87 26.98 -6.38
CA THR A 458 -11.61 26.39 -6.85
C THR A 458 -11.59 24.86 -6.85
N LEU A 459 -12.56 24.22 -6.19
CA LEU A 459 -12.59 22.75 -6.04
C LEU A 459 -12.66 22.05 -7.40
N GLN A 460 -11.74 21.10 -7.59
CA GLN A 460 -11.70 20.18 -8.72
C GLN A 460 -12.11 18.76 -8.31
N TYR A 461 -11.96 18.43 -7.03
CA TYR A 461 -12.34 17.16 -6.42
C TYR A 461 -13.15 17.42 -5.15
N PHE A 462 -14.31 16.76 -5.04
CA PHE A 462 -15.13 16.78 -3.84
C PHE A 462 -15.61 15.38 -3.47
N GLY A 463 -15.29 14.94 -2.26
CA GLY A 463 -15.60 13.60 -1.76
C GLY A 463 -16.43 13.62 -0.48
N LEU A 464 -17.37 12.69 -0.39
CA LEU A 464 -18.24 12.48 0.77
C LEU A 464 -18.15 11.02 1.20
N GLY A 465 -17.56 10.79 2.37
CA GLY A 465 -17.36 9.45 2.92
C GLY A 465 -18.52 8.94 3.79
N GLY A 466 -19.20 9.87 4.43
CA GLY A 466 -20.25 9.63 5.40
C GLY A 466 -21.54 9.04 4.85
N SER A 467 -22.47 8.76 5.75
CA SER A 467 -23.86 8.42 5.42
C SER A 467 -24.59 9.68 4.95
N VAL A 468 -24.74 9.86 3.63
CA VAL A 468 -25.44 11.02 3.05
C VAL A 468 -26.85 10.60 2.59
N TYR A 469 -27.87 11.46 2.74
CA TYR A 469 -29.16 11.24 2.09
C TYR A 469 -29.17 11.88 0.70
N GLN A 470 -29.98 11.34 -0.21
CA GLN A 470 -30.20 11.93 -1.53
C GLN A 470 -30.60 13.42 -1.46
N TYR A 471 -31.42 13.81 -0.48
CA TYR A 471 -31.82 15.22 -0.28
C TYR A 471 -30.62 16.15 -0.05
N ASP A 472 -29.61 15.73 0.72
CA ASP A 472 -28.45 16.58 1.02
C ASP A 472 -27.57 16.75 -0.23
N ILE A 473 -27.39 15.69 -1.01
CA ILE A 473 -26.70 15.77 -2.30
C ILE A 473 -27.46 16.68 -3.27
N GLU A 474 -28.79 16.62 -3.28
CA GLU A 474 -29.63 17.52 -4.06
C GLU A 474 -29.37 18.98 -3.69
N GLN A 475 -29.41 19.31 -2.40
CA GLN A 475 -29.13 20.68 -1.95
C GLN A 475 -27.73 21.14 -2.34
N ILE A 476 -26.72 20.29 -2.17
CA ILE A 476 -25.34 20.61 -2.58
C ILE A 476 -25.26 20.90 -4.09
N LEU A 477 -25.78 20.01 -4.93
CA LEU A 477 -25.67 20.14 -6.38
C LEU A 477 -26.52 21.28 -6.95
N VAL A 478 -27.64 21.61 -6.30
CA VAL A 478 -28.50 22.73 -6.71
C VAL A 478 -27.93 24.07 -6.24
N ASN A 479 -27.39 24.16 -5.02
CA ASN A 479 -27.05 25.44 -4.41
C ASN A 479 -25.56 25.79 -4.51
N ALA A 480 -24.64 24.81 -4.57
CA ALA A 480 -23.21 25.09 -4.59
C ALA A 480 -22.72 25.62 -5.95
N TYR A 481 -21.84 26.61 -5.91
CA TYR A 481 -21.19 27.15 -7.10
C TYR A 481 -19.82 26.50 -7.32
N LEU A 482 -19.79 25.42 -8.12
CA LEU A 482 -18.63 24.55 -8.31
C LEU A 482 -18.20 24.44 -9.79
N PRO A 483 -17.79 25.54 -10.44
CA PRO A 483 -17.53 25.58 -11.89
C PRO A 483 -16.32 24.75 -12.33
N ASN A 484 -15.43 24.38 -11.40
CA ASN A 484 -14.21 23.63 -11.68
C ASN A 484 -14.29 22.15 -11.30
N LEU A 485 -15.43 21.69 -10.74
CA LEU A 485 -15.55 20.34 -10.22
C LEU A 485 -15.47 19.32 -11.36
N SER A 486 -14.41 18.53 -11.34
CA SER A 486 -14.13 17.50 -12.35
C SER A 486 -14.43 16.09 -11.86
N THR A 487 -14.32 15.87 -10.55
CA THR A 487 -14.52 14.56 -9.93
C THR A 487 -15.34 14.72 -8.66
N MET A 488 -16.40 13.94 -8.56
CA MET A 488 -17.15 13.80 -7.31
C MET A 488 -17.06 12.35 -6.82
N GLU A 489 -16.85 12.18 -5.52
CA GLU A 489 -16.75 10.88 -4.87
C GLU A 489 -17.82 10.74 -3.78
N ILE A 490 -18.58 9.65 -3.80
CA ILE A 490 -19.64 9.36 -2.83
C ILE A 490 -19.51 7.92 -2.39
N LEU A 491 -19.19 7.70 -1.11
CA LEU A 491 -19.08 6.35 -0.56
C LEU A 491 -20.45 5.73 -0.29
N ASN A 492 -21.29 6.42 0.48
CA ASN A 492 -22.59 5.92 0.93
C ASN A 492 -23.68 6.95 0.65
N LEU A 493 -24.78 6.52 0.01
CA LEU A 493 -25.93 7.35 -0.29
C LEU A 493 -27.21 6.58 0.02
N TYR A 494 -28.08 7.13 0.86
CA TYR A 494 -29.34 6.50 1.28
C TYR A 494 -30.54 7.07 0.53
N ASN A 495 -31.59 6.25 0.44
CA ASN A 495 -32.87 6.56 -0.20
C ASN A 495 -32.74 6.95 -1.67
N THR A 496 -31.85 6.27 -2.40
CA THR A 496 -31.65 6.59 -3.82
C THR A 496 -32.86 6.22 -4.66
N ASN A 497 -33.25 7.10 -5.57
CA ASN A 497 -34.29 6.83 -6.56
C ASN A 497 -33.83 7.29 -7.95
N GLU A 498 -34.66 7.07 -8.98
CA GLU A 498 -34.30 7.43 -10.36
C GLU A 498 -34.02 8.93 -10.59
N SER A 499 -34.46 9.82 -9.68
CA SER A 499 -34.25 11.26 -9.84
C SER A 499 -32.79 11.67 -9.63
N ILE A 500 -32.02 10.96 -8.80
CA ILE A 500 -30.61 11.31 -8.48
C ILE A 500 -29.76 11.50 -9.74
N ARG A 501 -30.00 10.65 -10.75
CA ARG A 501 -29.33 10.74 -12.06
C ARG A 501 -29.58 12.09 -12.73
N LYS A 502 -30.83 12.55 -12.75
CA LYS A 502 -31.22 13.82 -13.38
C LYS A 502 -30.54 15.00 -12.70
N ILE A 503 -30.33 14.92 -11.38
CA ILE A 503 -29.65 15.97 -10.61
C ILE A 503 -28.17 16.08 -11.03
N PHE A 504 -27.44 14.95 -11.13
CA PHE A 504 -26.05 14.99 -11.59
C PHE A 504 -25.91 15.48 -13.05
N ILE A 505 -26.84 15.10 -13.93
CA ILE A 505 -26.84 15.58 -15.32
C ILE A 505 -27.07 17.10 -15.35
N LYS A 506 -28.10 17.59 -14.65
CA LYS A 506 -28.38 19.03 -14.55
C LYS A 506 -27.21 19.82 -13.98
N PHE A 507 -26.55 19.29 -12.95
CA PHE A 507 -25.33 19.89 -12.39
C PHE A 507 -24.20 19.93 -13.42
N SER A 508 -23.96 18.83 -14.14
CA SER A 508 -22.95 18.75 -15.19
C SER A 508 -23.24 19.77 -16.30
N GLU A 509 -24.48 19.86 -16.78
CA GLU A 509 -24.93 20.82 -17.80
C GLU A 509 -24.74 22.27 -17.34
N ARG A 510 -25.15 22.59 -16.09
CA ARG A 510 -25.00 23.92 -15.49
C ARG A 510 -23.57 24.45 -15.55
N PHE A 511 -22.57 23.57 -15.50
CA PHE A 511 -21.16 23.91 -15.55
C PHE A 511 -20.47 23.37 -16.81
N ASN A 512 -21.13 23.40 -17.98
CA ASN A 512 -20.55 23.06 -19.29
C ASN A 512 -19.86 21.70 -19.34
N HIS A 513 -20.47 20.69 -18.71
CA HIS A 513 -19.97 19.31 -18.64
C HIS A 513 -18.56 19.17 -18.05
N ARG A 514 -18.18 20.06 -17.12
CA ARG A 514 -16.90 20.02 -16.40
C ARG A 514 -16.71 18.77 -15.54
N LEU A 515 -17.79 18.25 -14.97
CA LEU A 515 -17.77 16.97 -14.26
C LEU A 515 -17.37 15.87 -15.25
N LYS A 516 -16.28 15.16 -14.98
CA LYS A 516 -15.71 14.09 -15.84
C LYS A 516 -15.82 12.71 -15.22
N GLU A 517 -15.83 12.61 -13.90
CA GLU A 517 -15.91 11.33 -13.19
C GLU A 517 -16.78 11.42 -11.93
N LEU A 518 -17.69 10.45 -11.79
CA LEU A 518 -18.44 10.18 -10.56
C LEU A 518 -17.96 8.85 -10.00
N LYS A 519 -17.33 8.87 -8.83
CA LYS A 519 -16.82 7.70 -8.14
C LYS A 519 -17.82 7.29 -7.07
N LEU A 520 -18.29 6.04 -7.14
CA LEU A 520 -19.31 5.52 -6.22
C LEU A 520 -18.76 4.36 -5.40
N GLY A 521 -19.13 4.30 -4.12
CA GLY A 521 -18.90 3.13 -3.28
C GLY A 521 -19.42 1.85 -3.94
N LYS A 522 -18.82 0.71 -3.63
CA LYS A 522 -19.09 -0.55 -4.33
C LYS A 522 -20.58 -0.97 -4.31
N SER A 523 -21.24 -0.81 -3.17
CA SER A 523 -22.67 -1.06 -3.00
C SER A 523 -23.49 -0.11 -3.87
N LEU A 524 -23.23 1.18 -3.74
CA LEU A 524 -23.90 2.25 -4.47
C LEU A 524 -23.74 2.12 -5.99
N LEU A 525 -22.55 1.73 -6.46
CA LEU A 525 -22.31 1.48 -7.87
C LEU A 525 -23.19 0.34 -8.40
N ARG A 526 -23.43 -0.71 -7.62
CA ARG A 526 -24.33 -1.80 -8.01
C ARG A 526 -25.77 -1.33 -8.07
N GLU A 527 -26.21 -0.54 -7.09
CA GLU A 527 -27.54 0.06 -7.04
C GLU A 527 -27.79 0.95 -8.27
N PHE A 528 -26.85 1.83 -8.58
CA PHE A 528 -26.87 2.67 -9.79
C PHE A 528 -26.92 1.85 -11.08
N ILE A 529 -26.22 0.71 -11.14
CA ILE A 529 -26.29 -0.21 -12.29
C ILE A 529 -27.65 -0.93 -12.34
N SER A 530 -28.26 -1.26 -11.21
CA SER A 530 -29.56 -1.96 -11.16
C SER A 530 -30.76 -1.07 -11.42
N LEU A 531 -30.69 0.20 -11.01
CA LEU A 531 -31.70 1.23 -11.33
C LEU A 531 -31.73 1.55 -12.83
N ASP A 532 -30.84 0.96 -13.62
CA ASP A 532 -30.62 1.33 -14.99
C ASP A 532 -30.88 0.16 -15.97
N LYS A 533 -31.91 0.30 -16.81
CA LYS A 533 -32.07 -0.54 -18.00
C LYS A 533 -31.00 -0.10 -19.02
N LYS A 534 -29.83 -0.75 -18.98
CA LYS A 534 -28.64 -0.83 -19.87
C LYS A 534 -28.44 0.09 -21.09
N GLU A 535 -29.45 0.69 -21.70
CA GLU A 535 -29.36 1.40 -22.99
C GLU A 535 -29.26 2.93 -22.86
N LEU A 536 -29.67 3.53 -21.75
CA LEU A 536 -29.81 5.00 -21.66
C LEU A 536 -28.59 5.76 -21.11
N TRP A 537 -27.51 5.10 -20.69
CA TRP A 537 -26.27 5.78 -20.24
C TRP A 537 -25.19 5.89 -21.32
N ASN A 538 -25.47 5.48 -22.55
CA ASN A 538 -24.53 5.59 -23.65
C ASN A 538 -24.36 7.04 -24.18
N THR A 539 -25.09 8.01 -23.61
CA THR A 539 -25.00 9.45 -23.93
C THR A 539 -24.13 10.27 -22.96
N ARG A 540 -23.34 9.62 -22.09
CA ARG A 540 -22.60 10.25 -20.95
C ARG A 540 -21.77 11.49 -21.31
N SER A 541 -22.00 12.57 -20.56
CA SER A 541 -21.05 13.66 -20.37
C SER A 541 -19.91 13.30 -19.38
N PHE A 542 -20.05 12.26 -18.55
CA PHE A 542 -19.03 11.83 -17.57
C PHE A 542 -18.98 10.33 -17.26
N LYS A 543 -17.82 9.85 -16.80
CA LYS A 543 -17.52 8.45 -16.45
C LYS A 543 -18.04 8.11 -15.05
N ILE A 544 -18.53 6.88 -14.86
CA ILE A 544 -18.79 6.31 -13.53
C ILE A 544 -17.76 5.24 -13.25
N SER A 545 -17.21 5.24 -12.03
CA SER A 545 -16.27 4.22 -11.58
C SER A 545 -16.49 3.85 -10.11
N GLU A 546 -16.01 2.67 -9.73
CA GLU A 546 -15.97 2.27 -8.32
C GLU A 546 -14.91 3.11 -7.61
N VAL A 547 -15.24 3.58 -6.40
CA VAL A 547 -14.25 4.12 -5.48
C VAL A 547 -13.24 3.03 -5.21
N ARG A 548 -12.05 3.19 -5.80
CA ARG A 548 -10.88 2.46 -5.35
C ARG A 548 -10.49 3.16 -4.07
N PHE A 549 -10.98 2.65 -2.92
CA PHE A 549 -10.79 3.18 -1.57
C PHE A 549 -9.79 4.34 -1.53
N PHE A 550 -10.25 5.55 -1.22
CA PHE A 550 -9.34 6.66 -0.91
C PHE A 550 -8.41 6.16 0.19
N LYS A 551 -7.19 5.82 -0.21
CA LYS A 551 -6.26 5.13 0.66
C LYS A 551 -5.64 6.20 1.51
N TYR A 552 -6.06 6.23 2.76
CA TYR A 552 -5.69 7.30 3.65
C TYR A 552 -4.16 7.50 3.68
N GLY A 553 -3.33 6.45 3.73
CA GLY A 553 -1.87 6.62 3.67
C GLY A 553 -1.31 6.99 2.28
N VAL A 554 -0.56 8.10 2.20
CA VAL A 554 0.33 8.43 1.06
C VAL A 554 1.31 7.28 0.78
N TYR A 555 1.67 6.52 1.83
CA TYR A 555 2.40 5.27 1.71
C TYR A 555 1.75 4.26 0.74
N GLU A 556 0.43 4.09 0.77
CA GLU A 556 -0.25 3.05 -0.02
C GLU A 556 -0.43 3.44 -1.49
N ASP A 557 -0.35 4.73 -1.78
CA ASP A 557 -0.31 5.31 -3.13
C ASP A 557 1.08 5.18 -3.76
N ILE A 558 2.14 5.35 -2.95
CA ILE A 558 3.52 5.27 -3.44
C ILE A 558 4.06 3.81 -3.43
N PHE A 559 3.71 3.01 -2.42
CA PHE A 559 4.34 1.71 -2.13
C PHE A 559 3.38 0.51 -2.09
N GLY A 560 2.06 0.74 -1.97
CA GLY A 560 1.03 -0.32 -1.92
C GLY A 560 0.65 -0.77 -0.50
N TYR A 561 -0.25 -1.75 -0.39
CA TYR A 561 -0.85 -2.17 0.90
C TYR A 561 0.14 -2.85 1.86
N PRO A 562 0.28 -2.39 3.12
CA PRO A 562 0.58 -3.24 4.26
C PRO A 562 -0.73 -3.89 4.74
N PHE A 563 -0.92 -5.17 4.43
CA PHE A 563 -2.06 -5.95 4.94
C PHE A 563 -1.94 -6.08 6.46
N TYR A 564 -2.59 -5.16 7.18
CA TYR A 564 -3.10 -5.37 8.53
C TYR A 564 -4.58 -5.00 8.48
N LYS A 565 -5.41 -5.90 7.94
CA LYS A 565 -6.75 -6.03 8.48
C LYS A 565 -6.61 -7.04 9.60
N SER A 566 -6.72 -6.57 10.84
CA SER A 566 -7.23 -7.43 11.90
C SER A 566 -8.53 -8.02 11.36
N SER A 567 -8.59 -9.33 11.29
CA SER A 567 -9.84 -10.06 11.22
C SER A 567 -10.53 -9.86 12.57
N GLU A 568 -11.22 -8.75 12.72
CA GLU A 568 -12.35 -8.67 13.65
C GLU A 568 -13.60 -8.57 12.78
N GLY A 569 -14.48 -9.56 13.00
CA GLY A 569 -15.68 -9.83 12.21
C GLY A 569 -16.81 -8.85 12.47
#